data_AF-A0A284VNW3-F1
#
_entry.id   AF-A0A284VNW3-F1
#
_cell.length_a   1.000
_cell.length_b   1.000
_cell.length_c   1.000
_cell.angle_alpha   90.00
_cell.angle_beta   90.00
_cell.angle_gamma   90.00
#
_symmetry.space_group_name_H-M   'P 1'
#
loop_
_entity.id
_entity.type
_entity.pdbx_description
1 polymer ?
#
loop_
_entity_poly.entity_id
_entity_poly.type
_entity_poly.pdbx_seq_one_letter_code
_entity_poly.pdbx_strand_id
1 'polypeptide(L)' 'MVEKKSEKKPEKKPEKEHVAGVGEKEQRQYEHIKEQAEESGRYGERTEEVAARTVLKHHKEKGHKKGE' A
#
# COMPACT_ATOMS: atom_id res chain seq x y z
N MET A 1 21.51 -7.75 -22.06
CA MET A 1 21.35 -7.63 -20.60
C MET A 1 20.07 -6.87 -20.35
N VAL A 2 18.95 -7.58 -20.12
CA VAL A 2 17.70 -6.94 -19.68
C VAL A 2 17.61 -7.25 -18.19
N GLU A 3 17.60 -6.19 -17.41
CA GLU A 3 17.75 -6.22 -15.96
C GLU A 3 16.64 -7.03 -15.28
N LYS A 4 17.06 -7.69 -14.22
CA LYS A 4 16.32 -8.69 -13.44
C LYS A 4 14.95 -8.13 -13.03
N LYS A 5 13.88 -8.66 -13.60
CA LYS A 5 12.52 -8.51 -13.06
C LYS A 5 12.50 -9.29 -11.74
N SER A 6 12.70 -8.57 -10.64
CA SER A 6 12.84 -9.08 -9.29
C SER A 6 11.67 -9.98 -8.91
N GLU A 7 12.03 -11.12 -8.35
CA GLU A 7 11.14 -12.22 -8.00
C GLU A 7 10.05 -11.77 -7.02
N LYS A 8 8.82 -12.11 -7.38
CA LYS A 8 7.59 -12.08 -6.58
C LYS A 8 7.89 -12.63 -5.18
N LYS A 9 7.94 -11.78 -4.15
CA LYS A 9 7.99 -12.26 -2.75
C LYS A 9 6.58 -12.57 -2.25
N PRO A 10 6.33 -13.79 -1.77
CA PRO A 10 5.01 -14.21 -1.29
C PRO A 10 4.72 -13.66 0.11
N GLU A 11 3.45 -13.31 0.32
CA GLU A 11 2.69 -13.30 1.58
C GLU A 11 3.49 -13.06 2.88
N LYS A 12 3.89 -11.82 3.15
CA LYS A 12 4.12 -11.37 4.52
C LYS A 12 2.94 -10.55 4.97
N LYS A 13 2.39 -10.87 6.15
CA LYS A 13 1.58 -9.91 6.92
C LYS A 13 2.37 -8.61 7.01
N PRO A 14 1.72 -7.43 6.97
CA PRO A 14 2.45 -6.16 7.01
C PRO A 14 3.34 -6.15 8.27
N GLU A 15 4.66 -6.21 8.08
CA GLU A 15 5.63 -6.20 9.17
C GLU A 15 5.64 -4.86 9.90
N LYS A 16 5.01 -3.82 9.32
CA LYS A 16 5.00 -2.43 9.79
C LYS A 16 3.65 -1.78 9.53
N GLU A 17 3.20 -0.94 10.48
CA GLU A 17 2.12 0.02 10.23
C GLU A 17 2.64 1.11 9.28
N HIS A 18 2.09 1.16 8.06
CA HIS A 18 2.40 2.19 7.07
C HIS A 18 1.49 3.40 7.21
N VAL A 19 0.21 3.15 7.53
CA VAL A 19 -0.81 4.18 7.70
C VAL A 19 -1.33 4.13 9.13
N ALA A 20 -1.26 5.24 9.86
CA ALA A 20 -1.72 5.27 11.24
C ALA A 20 -3.24 5.18 11.33
N GLY A 21 -3.74 4.34 12.23
CA GLY A 21 -5.18 4.30 12.58
C GLY A 21 -6.06 3.55 11.61
N VAL A 22 -5.51 2.68 10.77
CA VAL A 22 -6.26 1.77 9.90
C VAL A 22 -5.99 0.32 10.29
N GLY A 23 -6.93 -0.59 10.02
CA GLY A 23 -6.81 -2.01 10.36
C GLY A 23 -5.80 -2.78 9.49
N GLU A 24 -5.56 -4.05 9.82
CA GLU A 24 -4.62 -4.92 9.09
C GLU A 24 -4.96 -5.04 7.59
N LYS A 25 -6.25 -4.99 7.24
CA LYS A 25 -6.71 -5.10 5.86
C LYS A 25 -6.28 -3.90 5.03
N GLU A 26 -6.43 -2.70 5.58
CA GLU A 26 -5.96 -1.47 4.97
C GLU A 26 -4.43 -1.41 4.87
N GLN A 27 -3.69 -1.94 5.85
CA GLN A 27 -2.23 -2.02 5.74
C GLN A 27 -1.80 -2.89 4.55
N ARG A 28 -2.48 -4.02 4.31
CA ARG A 28 -2.25 -4.85 3.11
C ARG A 28 -2.65 -4.13 1.84
N GLN A 29 -3.74 -3.36 1.89
CA GLN A 29 -4.18 -2.55 0.75
C GLN A 29 -3.15 -1.48 0.37
N TYR A 30 -2.51 -0.85 1.37
CA TYR A 30 -1.41 0.09 1.16
C TYR A 30 -0.28 -0.55 0.36
N GLU A 31 0.21 -1.72 0.79
CA GLU A 31 1.31 -2.44 0.13
C GLU A 31 0.96 -2.79 -1.31
N HIS A 32 -0.27 -3.24 -1.56
CA HIS A 32 -0.73 -3.56 -2.91
C HIS A 32 -0.78 -2.32 -3.82
N ILE A 33 -1.31 -1.19 -3.33
CA ILE A 33 -1.37 0.05 -4.11
C ILE A 33 0.04 0.59 -4.35
N LYS A 34 0.92 0.51 -3.36
CA LYS A 34 2.32 0.90 -3.47
C LYS A 34 3.02 0.09 -4.56
N GLU A 35 2.93 -1.24 -4.51
CA GLU A 35 3.54 -2.13 -5.51
C GLU A 35 3.02 -1.83 -6.92
N GLN A 36 1.71 -1.66 -7.10
CA GLN A 36 1.11 -1.32 -8.39
C GLN A 36 1.57 0.05 -8.91
N ALA A 37 1.68 1.04 -8.02
CA ALA A 37 2.17 2.37 -8.38
C ALA A 37 3.67 2.35 -8.73
N GLU A 38 4.48 1.56 -8.03
CA GLU A 38 5.91 1.35 -8.32
C GLU A 38 6.10 0.65 -9.67
N GLU A 39 5.36 -0.44 -9.93
CA GLU A 39 5.42 -1.17 -11.21
C GLU A 39 5.03 -0.26 -12.39
N SER A 40 4.06 0.63 -12.19
CA SER A 40 3.65 1.59 -13.22
C SER A 40 4.68 2.70 -13.47
N GLY A 41 5.60 2.96 -12.53
CA GLY A 41 6.55 4.06 -12.58
C GLY A 41 5.92 5.46 -12.60
N ARG A 42 4.60 5.59 -12.45
CA ARG A 42 3.85 6.82 -12.76
C ARG A 42 4.08 7.94 -11.75
N TYR A 43 4.37 7.60 -10.50
CA TYR A 43 4.36 8.54 -9.38
C TYR A 43 5.73 8.70 -8.70
N GLY A 44 6.72 7.86 -9.01
CA GLY A 44 8.07 7.94 -8.45
C GLY A 44 8.07 8.03 -6.93
N GLU A 45 8.67 9.09 -6.40
CA GLU A 45 8.76 9.38 -4.95
C GLU A 45 7.39 9.55 -4.28
N ARG A 46 6.34 9.92 -5.05
CA ARG A 46 4.99 10.12 -4.51
C ARG A 46 4.20 8.83 -4.30
N THR A 47 4.77 7.69 -4.66
CA THR A 47 4.07 6.40 -4.61
C THR A 47 3.53 6.08 -3.20
N GLU A 48 4.32 6.33 -2.16
CA GLU A 48 3.92 6.12 -0.76
C GLU A 48 2.78 7.06 -0.34
N GLU A 49 2.84 8.34 -0.73
CA GLU A 49 1.78 9.31 -0.47
C GLU A 49 0.45 8.88 -1.12
N VAL A 50 0.51 8.46 -2.39
CA VAL A 50 -0.68 8.03 -3.14
C VAL A 50 -1.30 6.80 -2.50
N ALA A 51 -0.49 5.81 -2.12
CA ALA A 51 -0.96 4.62 -1.42
C ALA A 51 -1.63 4.97 -0.08
N ALA A 52 -0.98 5.79 0.75
CA ALA A 52 -1.52 6.21 2.05
C ALA A 52 -2.83 6.98 1.90
N ARG A 53 -2.91 7.94 0.96
CA ARG A 53 -4.13 8.72 0.71
C ARG A 53 -5.28 7.86 0.22
N THR A 54 -5.00 6.89 -0.64
CA THR A 54 -6.03 6.00 -1.20
C THR A 54 -6.61 5.11 -0.10
N VAL A 55 -5.77 4.58 0.77
CA VAL A 55 -6.21 3.78 1.92
C VAL A 55 -7.02 4.62 2.90
N LEU A 56 -6.54 5.81 3.30
CA LEU A 56 -7.28 6.69 4.21
C LEU A 56 -8.63 7.12 3.63
N LYS A 57 -8.71 7.34 2.31
CA LYS A 57 -9.97 7.62 1.63
C LYS A 57 -10.93 6.45 1.78
N HIS A 58 -10.50 5.23 1.45
CA HIS A 58 -11.34 4.04 1.56
C HIS A 58 -11.78 3.74 3.00
N HIS A 59 -10.89 3.91 3.97
CA HIS A 59 -11.20 3.73 5.39
C HIS A 59 -12.34 4.68 5.83
N LYS A 60 -12.25 5.96 5.43
CA LYS A 60 -13.30 6.96 5.70
C LYS A 60 -14.61 6.66 4.96
N GLU A 61 -14.54 6.27 3.68
CA GLU A 61 -15.73 5.95 2.87
C GLU A 61 -16.50 4.75 3.42
N LYS A 62 -15.79 3.77 4.01
CA LYS A 62 -16.42 2.63 4.67
C LYS A 62 -16.95 2.95 6.07
N GLY A 63 -16.61 4.12 6.62
CA GLY A 63 -16.99 4.50 7.98
C GLY A 63 -16.31 3.66 9.05
N HIS A 64 -15.16 3.06 8.75
CA HIS A 64 -14.40 2.27 9.73
C HIS A 64 -13.94 3.17 10.88
N LYS A 65 -13.92 2.61 12.07
CA LYS A 65 -13.30 3.25 13.24
C LYS A 65 -11.79 3.11 13.17
N LYS A 66 -11.08 3.93 13.95
CA LYS A 66 -9.62 3.85 14.03
C LYS A 66 -9.16 2.43 14.38
N GLY A 67 -8.38 1.82 13.49
CA GLY A 67 -7.82 0.47 13.66
C GLY A 67 -8.74 -0.68 13.25
N GLU A 68 -9.92 -0.39 12.69
CA GLU A 68 -10.89 -1.36 12.17
C GLU A 68 -10.59 -1.77 10.72
#